data_AF-A0A851TUK8-F1
#
_entry.id   AF-A0A851TUK8-F1
#
_cell.length_a   1.000
_cell.length_b   1.000
_cell.length_c   1.000
_cell.angle_alpha   90.00
_cell.angle_beta   90.00
_cell.angle_gamma   90.00
#
_symmetry.space_group_name_H-M   'P 1'
#
loop_
_entity.id
_entity.type
_entity.pdbx_description
1 polymer ?
#
loop_
_entity_poly.entity_id
_entity_poly.type
_entity_poly.pdbx_seq_one_letter_code
_entity_poly.pdbx_strand_id
1 'polypeptide(L)'
;RSEGCGDIMAQPPPFPARLPPPFRAFPPPFPGPSVRPAPFAVGPVAPPPFFLPPPAREGGSRFPPGVPYLAAAAPRAAGEEEAVQRQQDELWLSQFLGRRRAAAPPPPPPAAASPSSARAVAVAALARVARVAALCRALRRCEAQRDEPGWARARENAEAALRELREVVRPLREPGYGEALRRKAERARKRRLRLQRRKHEARAAKEEEAARAAEREAKIDQWRAKCIQEVEEKNRERELKAAADSVLSEVRKKQADTKRMMDVLRGLEKLRKLRKEAAARKGVCPPPSADEAFENQVESLKTLLKTRTELYEAEERALRVMLEGEQEEERKREMEKKQKKEREKLLQQKLEMDSKLFGDPAEFPLAHLLQPFRDYYLQAEHSVAALIQIRHEWDQYLVPADHPEGSCIPPGWVLPSLPTNDTWATAVR
;
A
#
# COMPACT_ATOMS: atom_id res chain seq x y z
N ARG A 1 -49.48 38.77 -22.46
CA ARG A 1 -50.23 39.22 -21.27
C ARG A 1 -51.09 38.02 -20.86
N SER A 2 -50.56 37.16 -20.00
CA SER A 2 -50.85 37.13 -18.54
C SER A 2 -52.21 36.47 -18.32
N GLU A 3 -52.47 35.43 -17.54
CA GLU A 3 -51.84 34.59 -16.51
C GLU A 3 -52.73 33.30 -16.47
N GLY A 4 -52.45 32.18 -15.83
CA GLY A 4 -51.56 31.89 -14.71
C GLY A 4 -51.58 30.40 -14.37
N CYS A 5 -50.61 30.06 -13.51
CA CYS A 5 -50.27 28.76 -12.95
C CYS A 5 -51.39 28.07 -12.16
N GLY A 6 -51.32 26.73 -12.14
CA GLY A 6 -52.03 25.86 -11.21
C GLY A 6 -51.33 24.51 -11.09
N ASP A 7 -50.18 24.49 -10.41
CA ASP A 7 -49.46 23.28 -10.01
C ASP A 7 -50.31 22.42 -9.06
N ILE A 8 -50.57 21.17 -9.44
CA ILE A 8 -51.17 20.16 -8.57
C ILE A 8 -50.02 19.33 -7.99
N MET A 9 -49.62 19.68 -6.76
CA MET A 9 -48.76 18.85 -5.92
C MET A 9 -49.51 17.59 -5.48
N ALA A 10 -49.12 16.43 -6.01
CA ALA A 10 -49.55 15.14 -5.52
C ALA A 10 -48.79 14.78 -4.22
N GLN A 11 -49.50 14.73 -3.10
CA GLN A 11 -48.98 14.18 -1.84
C GLN A 11 -48.88 12.63 -1.94
N PRO A 12 -47.78 12.01 -1.48
CA PRO A 12 -47.74 10.57 -1.26
C PRO A 12 -48.43 10.16 0.05
N PRO A 13 -49.02 8.96 0.14
CA PRO A 13 -49.72 8.48 1.33
C PRO A 13 -48.76 8.12 2.48
N PRO A 14 -49.22 8.17 3.75
CA PRO A 14 -48.39 7.87 4.90
C PRO A 14 -48.11 6.37 5.03
N PHE A 15 -46.83 6.02 5.19
CA PHE A 15 -46.39 4.67 5.54
C PHE A 15 -46.79 4.30 6.98
N PRO A 16 -47.27 3.07 7.24
CA PRO A 16 -47.50 2.60 8.60
C PRO A 16 -46.18 2.34 9.33
N ALA A 17 -46.06 2.92 10.53
CA ALA A 17 -44.96 2.72 11.45
C ALA A 17 -44.84 1.23 11.84
N ARG A 18 -43.81 0.55 11.31
CA ARG A 18 -43.36 -0.74 11.83
C ARG A 18 -42.45 -0.51 13.02
N LEU A 19 -42.94 -0.87 14.19
CA LEU A 19 -42.16 -1.06 15.41
C LEU A 19 -41.04 -2.09 15.15
N PRO A 20 -39.80 -1.86 15.62
CA PRO A 20 -38.76 -2.88 15.57
C PRO A 20 -39.06 -3.99 16.60
N PRO A 21 -38.75 -5.26 16.29
CA PRO A 21 -38.89 -6.35 17.25
C PRO A 21 -37.86 -6.20 18.40
N PRO A 22 -38.15 -6.74 19.60
CA PRO A 22 -37.23 -6.66 20.72
C PRO A 22 -35.96 -7.47 20.46
N PHE A 23 -34.83 -6.89 20.86
CA PHE A 23 -33.51 -7.52 20.93
C PHE A 23 -33.62 -8.91 21.57
N ARG A 24 -33.36 -9.96 20.78
CA ARG A 24 -33.01 -11.27 21.33
C ARG A 24 -31.60 -11.15 21.93
N ALA A 25 -31.54 -11.23 23.25
CA ALA A 25 -30.28 -11.38 23.98
C ALA A 25 -29.56 -12.63 23.49
N PHE A 26 -28.32 -12.46 23.04
CA PHE A 26 -27.40 -13.57 22.82
C PHE A 26 -27.08 -14.24 24.17
N PRO A 27 -27.00 -15.58 24.23
CA PRO A 27 -26.54 -16.26 25.44
C PRO A 27 -25.06 -15.92 25.70
N PRO A 28 -24.64 -15.81 26.98
CA PRO A 28 -23.23 -15.58 27.29
C PRO A 28 -22.39 -16.79 26.85
N PRO A 29 -21.15 -16.58 26.38
CA PRO A 29 -20.25 -17.69 26.10
C PRO A 29 -19.87 -18.41 27.41
N PHE A 30 -19.87 -19.74 27.34
CA PHE A 30 -19.41 -20.62 28.40
C PHE A 30 -18.00 -20.23 28.90
N PRO A 31 -17.72 -20.33 30.22
CA PRO A 31 -16.39 -20.10 30.75
C PRO A 31 -15.46 -21.24 30.33
N GLY A 32 -14.46 -20.92 29.52
CA GLY A 32 -13.33 -21.82 29.25
C GLY A 32 -12.49 -22.06 30.52
N PRO A 33 -11.74 -23.16 30.58
CA PRO A 33 -11.06 -23.58 31.80
C PRO A 33 -10.00 -22.57 32.24
N SER A 34 -10.12 -22.16 33.50
CA SER A 34 -9.19 -21.29 34.21
C SER A 34 -7.85 -22.01 34.40
N VAL A 35 -6.86 -21.73 33.55
CA VAL A 35 -5.48 -22.12 33.81
C VAL A 35 -4.87 -21.12 34.77
N ARG A 36 -4.68 -21.56 36.02
CA ARG A 36 -3.91 -20.86 37.05
C ARG A 36 -2.46 -20.68 36.59
N PRO A 37 -1.81 -19.52 36.79
CA PRO A 37 -0.36 -19.46 36.75
C PRO A 37 0.18 -20.12 38.02
N ALA A 38 0.85 -21.27 37.87
CA ALA A 38 1.66 -21.87 38.92
C ALA A 38 2.95 -21.05 39.12
N PRO A 39 3.53 -21.05 40.35
CA PRO A 39 4.66 -20.21 40.70
C PRO A 39 5.96 -20.70 40.03
N PHE A 40 6.83 -19.74 39.76
CA PHE A 40 8.16 -19.93 39.19
C PHE A 40 8.96 -21.02 39.93
N ALA A 41 9.28 -22.10 39.21
CA ALA A 41 10.38 -22.99 39.56
C ALA A 41 11.67 -22.38 39.02
N VAL A 42 12.62 -22.13 39.91
CA VAL A 42 13.99 -21.75 39.61
C VAL A 42 14.74 -23.01 39.16
N GLY A 43 15.31 -22.98 37.95
CA GLY A 43 16.14 -24.03 37.34
C GLY A 43 17.02 -23.44 36.23
N PRO A 44 18.13 -24.10 35.85
CA PRO A 44 19.47 -23.50 35.85
C PRO A 44 19.81 -22.64 34.62
N VAL A 45 20.71 -21.69 34.88
CA VAL A 45 21.34 -20.78 33.91
C VAL A 45 22.13 -21.58 32.86
N ALA A 46 21.74 -21.46 31.60
CA ALA A 46 22.50 -21.98 30.45
C ALA A 46 23.56 -20.95 29.98
N PRO A 47 24.74 -21.40 29.52
CA PRO A 47 25.87 -20.55 29.10
C PRO A 47 25.63 -19.86 27.73
N PRO A 48 26.43 -18.82 27.38
CA PRO A 48 26.26 -18.06 26.14
C PRO A 48 26.62 -18.85 24.87
N PRO A 49 26.12 -18.45 23.69
CA PRO A 49 26.22 -19.24 22.46
C PRO A 49 27.64 -19.22 21.89
N PHE A 50 28.20 -20.40 21.69
CA PHE A 50 29.34 -20.65 20.81
C PHE A 50 28.93 -20.48 19.33
N PHE A 51 29.86 -19.94 18.55
CA PHE A 51 29.83 -19.88 17.10
C PHE A 51 29.63 -21.26 16.47
N LEU A 52 28.65 -21.38 15.57
CA LEU A 52 28.55 -22.50 14.63
C LEU A 52 29.31 -22.14 13.33
N PRO A 53 30.13 -23.05 12.77
CA PRO A 53 30.82 -22.85 11.51
C PRO A 53 29.86 -23.00 10.30
N PRO A 54 30.19 -22.42 9.13
CA PRO A 54 29.35 -22.50 7.94
C PRO A 54 29.38 -23.91 7.30
N PRO A 55 28.35 -24.27 6.49
CA PRO A 55 28.18 -25.62 5.96
C PRO A 55 29.16 -25.94 4.82
N ALA A 56 29.63 -27.18 4.81
CA ALA A 56 30.33 -27.80 3.69
C ALA A 56 29.42 -27.85 2.46
N ARG A 57 29.94 -27.41 1.31
CA ARG A 57 29.27 -27.48 0.02
C ARG A 57 30.01 -28.52 -0.84
N GLU A 58 29.41 -29.68 -1.01
CA GLU A 58 29.84 -30.69 -1.98
C GLU A 58 29.15 -30.48 -3.33
N GLY A 59 29.93 -30.69 -4.41
CA GLY A 59 29.49 -30.90 -5.79
C GLY A 59 29.22 -29.62 -6.59
N GLY A 60 29.82 -29.32 -7.73
CA GLY A 60 30.68 -30.07 -8.64
C GLY A 60 30.43 -29.50 -10.05
N SER A 61 31.47 -29.11 -10.79
CA SER A 61 31.43 -29.00 -12.26
C SER A 61 32.84 -28.89 -12.83
N ARG A 62 33.11 -29.82 -13.74
CA ARG A 62 34.25 -29.98 -14.66
C ARG A 62 34.65 -28.69 -15.39
N PHE A 63 35.96 -28.42 -15.47
CA PHE A 63 36.62 -27.70 -16.58
C PHE A 63 38.04 -28.28 -16.82
N PRO A 64 38.60 -28.14 -18.04
CA PRO A 64 39.72 -28.95 -18.56
C PRO A 64 41.12 -28.45 -18.13
N PRO A 65 42.20 -29.24 -18.34
CA PRO A 65 43.54 -28.91 -17.86
C PRO A 65 44.36 -28.07 -18.85
N GLY A 66 45.23 -27.21 -18.30
CA GLY A 66 46.19 -26.33 -19.00
C GLY A 66 45.75 -24.88 -18.84
N VAL A 67 46.42 -23.99 -18.09
CA VAL A 67 47.80 -23.47 -18.20
C VAL A 67 48.25 -22.86 -16.82
N PRO A 68 49.48 -22.35 -16.62
CA PRO A 68 50.25 -22.56 -15.40
C PRO A 68 50.01 -21.52 -14.28
N TYR A 69 50.33 -21.98 -13.08
CA TYR A 69 50.33 -21.30 -11.80
C TYR A 69 51.23 -20.05 -11.78
N LEU A 70 50.64 -18.86 -11.64
CA LEU A 70 51.32 -17.72 -11.02
C LEU A 70 51.02 -17.77 -9.52
N ALA A 71 52.08 -17.94 -8.74
CA ALA A 71 52.03 -17.91 -7.28
C ALA A 71 51.50 -16.54 -6.82
N ALA A 72 50.26 -16.51 -6.32
CA ALA A 72 49.73 -15.36 -5.63
C ALA A 72 50.54 -15.15 -4.34
N ALA A 73 51.13 -13.96 -4.23
CA ALA A 73 51.88 -13.50 -3.07
C ALA A 73 51.04 -13.61 -1.78
N ALA A 74 51.72 -14.01 -0.70
CA ALA A 74 51.14 -14.14 0.63
C ALA A 74 50.46 -12.83 1.12
N PRO A 75 49.37 -12.91 1.90
CA PRO A 75 48.68 -11.74 2.43
C PRO A 75 49.49 -11.17 3.61
N ARG A 76 50.37 -10.21 3.35
CA ARG A 76 51.09 -9.47 4.41
C ARG A 76 50.34 -8.25 4.95
N ALA A 77 49.24 -7.83 4.33
CA ALA A 77 48.58 -6.55 4.65
C ALA A 77 47.49 -6.61 5.75
N ALA A 78 46.84 -7.76 5.97
CA ALA A 78 45.71 -7.85 6.91
C ALA A 78 46.12 -7.68 8.39
N GLY A 79 47.34 -8.10 8.76
CA GLY A 79 47.84 -7.98 10.13
C GLY A 79 48.21 -6.54 10.52
N GLU A 80 48.62 -5.72 9.56
CA GLU A 80 49.00 -4.33 9.80
C GLU A 80 47.76 -3.46 10.03
N GLU A 81 46.68 -3.67 9.25
CA GLU A 81 45.39 -2.97 9.45
C GLU A 81 44.74 -3.33 10.79
N GLU A 82 44.77 -4.61 11.20
CA GLU A 82 44.30 -5.02 12.52
C GLU A 82 45.16 -4.45 13.66
N ALA A 83 46.48 -4.35 13.48
CA ALA A 83 47.36 -3.75 14.47
C ALA A 83 47.11 -2.25 14.62
N VAL A 84 46.86 -1.54 13.51
CA VAL A 84 46.48 -0.12 13.51
C VAL A 84 45.12 0.07 14.19
N GLN A 85 44.13 -0.78 13.92
CA GLN A 85 42.83 -0.72 14.58
C GLN A 85 42.94 -0.96 16.09
N ARG A 86 43.75 -1.93 16.52
CA ARG A 86 43.98 -2.20 17.96
C ARG A 86 44.64 -1.02 18.67
N GLN A 87 45.60 -0.35 18.03
CA GLN A 87 46.20 0.87 18.59
C GLN A 87 45.18 2.02 18.71
N GLN A 88 44.32 2.18 17.70
CA GLN A 88 43.24 3.17 17.77
C GLN A 88 42.23 2.84 18.87
N ASP A 89 41.88 1.57 19.05
CA ASP A 89 40.98 1.10 20.09
C ASP A 89 41.61 1.26 21.48
N GLU A 90 42.91 1.01 21.66
CA GLU A 90 43.64 1.25 22.91
C GLU A 90 43.74 2.74 23.24
N LEU A 91 43.98 3.60 22.24
CA LEU A 91 43.95 5.04 22.39
C LEU A 91 42.54 5.54 22.73
N TRP A 92 41.52 4.97 22.11
CA TRP A 92 40.13 5.27 22.41
C TRP A 92 39.76 4.82 23.83
N LEU A 93 40.14 3.62 24.25
CA LEU A 93 39.90 3.09 25.59
C LEU A 93 40.64 3.91 26.65
N SER A 94 41.89 4.27 26.43
CA SER A 94 42.67 5.11 27.35
C SER A 94 42.10 6.53 27.45
N GLN A 95 41.63 7.12 26.35
CA GLN A 95 40.92 8.39 26.37
C GLN A 95 39.53 8.28 27.03
N PHE A 96 38.79 7.20 26.79
CA PHE A 96 37.47 6.96 27.35
C PHE A 96 37.54 6.73 28.86
N LEU A 97 38.47 5.89 29.31
CA LEU A 97 38.76 5.65 30.73
C LEU A 97 39.40 6.88 31.38
N GLY A 98 40.24 7.61 30.67
CA GLY A 98 40.81 8.89 31.09
C GLY A 98 39.73 9.95 31.33
N ARG A 99 38.76 10.08 30.42
CA ARG A 99 37.60 10.97 30.58
C ARG A 99 36.70 10.55 31.76
N ARG A 100 36.61 9.25 32.06
CA ARG A 100 35.89 8.74 33.25
C ARG A 100 36.66 8.95 34.56
N ARG A 101 38.01 8.91 34.53
CA ARG A 101 38.86 9.11 35.72
C ARG A 101 39.16 10.58 36.01
N ALA A 102 39.25 11.44 34.99
CA ALA A 102 39.53 12.87 35.12
C ALA A 102 38.31 13.69 35.56
N ALA A 103 37.10 13.16 35.42
CA ALA A 103 35.93 13.73 36.04
C ALA A 103 35.90 13.31 37.52
N ALA A 104 36.63 14.02 38.37
CA ALA A 104 36.31 14.04 39.80
C ALA A 104 34.79 14.29 39.90
N PRO A 105 34.04 13.45 40.66
CA PRO A 105 32.61 13.65 40.77
C PRO A 105 32.39 15.11 41.21
N PRO A 106 31.53 15.89 40.52
CA PRO A 106 31.20 17.20 41.01
C PRO A 106 30.78 17.05 42.47
N PRO A 107 31.20 17.96 43.38
CA PRO A 107 30.86 17.86 44.79
C PRO A 107 29.37 17.53 44.90
N PRO A 108 28.98 16.56 45.76
CA PRO A 108 27.60 16.11 45.83
C PRO A 108 26.72 17.36 45.93
N PRO A 109 25.75 17.56 45.00
CA PRO A 109 24.87 18.70 45.11
C PRO A 109 24.29 18.67 46.51
N PRO A 110 24.19 19.81 47.22
CA PRO A 110 23.64 19.82 48.56
C PRO A 110 22.34 19.02 48.51
N ALA A 111 22.27 17.92 49.26
CA ALA A 111 21.20 16.92 49.15
C ALA A 111 19.81 17.55 49.32
N ALA A 112 19.76 18.75 49.92
CA ALA A 112 18.59 19.59 50.17
C ALA A 112 18.01 20.32 48.95
N ALA A 113 18.74 20.51 47.84
CA ALA A 113 18.29 21.34 46.71
C ALA A 113 17.30 20.60 45.80
N SER A 114 16.03 20.50 46.20
CA SER A 114 14.95 19.97 45.35
C SER A 114 14.00 21.09 44.93
N PRO A 115 13.40 21.05 43.72
CA PRO A 115 12.42 22.04 43.31
C PRO A 115 11.22 22.18 44.25
N SER A 116 10.81 21.08 44.92
CA SER A 116 9.73 21.11 45.93
C SER A 116 10.17 21.78 47.23
N SER A 117 11.37 21.44 47.74
CA SER A 117 11.96 22.07 48.93
C SER A 117 12.19 23.57 48.70
N ALA A 118 12.77 23.94 47.57
CA ALA A 118 12.98 25.34 47.20
C ALA A 118 11.67 26.12 47.09
N ARG A 119 10.60 25.50 46.57
CA ARG A 119 9.26 26.10 46.54
C ARG A 119 8.72 26.30 47.96
N ALA A 120 8.86 25.33 48.85
CA ALA A 120 8.44 25.44 50.25
C ALA A 120 9.19 26.57 50.98
N VAL A 121 10.52 26.63 50.80
CA VAL A 121 11.36 27.70 51.35
C VAL A 121 10.98 29.06 50.78
N ALA A 122 10.73 29.18 49.48
CA ALA A 122 10.28 30.41 48.85
C ALA A 122 8.93 30.89 49.39
N VAL A 123 7.96 29.99 49.55
CA VAL A 123 6.65 30.30 50.16
C VAL A 123 6.81 30.76 51.60
N ALA A 124 7.63 30.06 52.39
CA ALA A 124 7.91 30.40 53.78
C ALA A 124 8.68 31.72 53.95
N ALA A 125 9.53 32.08 52.99
CA ALA A 125 10.21 33.37 52.94
C ALA A 125 9.24 34.50 52.58
N LEU A 126 8.36 34.30 51.59
CA LEU A 126 7.34 35.28 51.19
C LEU A 126 6.40 35.62 52.36
N ALA A 127 5.98 34.62 53.13
CA ALA A 127 5.17 34.84 54.33
C ALA A 127 5.88 35.71 55.38
N ARG A 128 7.18 35.50 55.58
CA ARG A 128 8.00 36.30 56.52
C ARG A 128 8.28 37.71 56.00
N VAL A 129 8.47 37.88 54.69
CA VAL A 129 8.55 39.21 54.05
C VAL A 129 7.25 40.00 54.29
N ALA A 130 6.08 39.35 54.14
CA ALA A 130 4.79 39.99 54.43
C ALA A 130 4.67 40.41 55.90
N ARG A 131 5.14 39.57 56.84
CA ARG A 131 5.19 39.88 58.29
C ARG A 131 6.10 41.08 58.58
N VAL A 132 7.32 41.11 58.03
CA VAL A 132 8.25 42.24 58.17
C VAL A 132 7.62 43.51 57.60
N ALA A 133 6.99 43.45 56.42
CA ALA A 133 6.32 44.61 55.83
C ALA A 133 5.18 45.15 56.70
N ALA A 134 4.42 44.26 57.36
CA ALA A 134 3.39 44.66 58.32
C ALA A 134 3.96 45.33 59.57
N LEU A 135 5.08 44.83 60.10
CA LEU A 135 5.79 45.41 61.25
C LEU A 135 6.42 46.77 60.91
N CYS A 136 6.97 46.93 59.71
CA CYS A 136 7.45 48.24 59.23
C CYS A 136 6.32 49.27 59.13
N ARG A 137 5.10 48.86 58.74
CA ARG A 137 3.92 49.74 58.77
C ARG A 137 3.48 50.06 60.20
N ALA A 138 3.58 49.12 61.14
CA ALA A 138 3.28 49.36 62.55
C ALA A 138 4.27 50.36 63.18
N LEU A 139 5.57 50.22 62.89
CA LEU A 139 6.61 51.14 63.33
C LEU A 139 6.34 52.59 62.91
N ARG A 140 6.01 52.80 61.63
CA ARG A 140 5.64 54.14 61.12
C ARG A 140 4.41 54.73 61.81
N ARG A 141 3.48 53.89 62.29
CA ARG A 141 2.28 54.34 63.03
C ARG A 141 2.60 54.70 64.48
N CYS A 142 3.42 53.91 65.17
CA CYS A 142 3.86 54.24 66.54
C CYS A 142 4.72 55.51 66.56
N GLU A 143 5.56 55.71 65.55
CA GLU A 143 6.35 56.94 65.35
C GLU A 143 5.45 58.18 65.17
N ALA A 144 4.40 58.06 64.34
CA ALA A 144 3.42 59.13 64.16
C ALA A 144 2.61 59.44 65.44
N GLN A 145 2.42 58.45 66.31
CA GLN A 145 1.66 58.58 67.57
C GLN A 145 2.54 58.95 68.78
N ARG A 146 3.86 59.07 68.60
CA ARG A 146 4.86 59.29 69.69
C ARG A 146 4.75 58.26 70.82
N ASP A 147 4.36 57.03 70.49
CA ASP A 147 4.29 55.90 71.42
C ASP A 147 5.66 55.20 71.48
N GLU A 148 6.52 55.69 72.38
CA GLU A 148 7.87 55.15 72.63
C GLU A 148 7.90 53.66 73.01
N PRO A 149 7.10 53.17 74.00
CA PRO A 149 7.12 51.75 74.35
C PRO A 149 6.55 50.85 73.24
N GLY A 150 5.53 51.32 72.51
CA GLY A 150 5.00 50.62 71.34
C GLY A 150 5.99 50.57 70.18
N TRP A 151 6.74 51.65 69.96
CA TRP A 151 7.79 51.73 68.95
C TRP A 151 8.95 50.77 69.25
N ALA A 152 9.44 50.75 70.49
CA ALA A 152 10.50 49.85 70.93
C ALA A 152 10.09 48.37 70.75
N ARG A 153 8.86 48.00 71.14
CA ARG A 153 8.32 46.65 70.97
C ARG A 153 8.11 46.27 69.50
N ALA A 154 7.63 47.18 68.66
CA ALA A 154 7.48 46.94 67.23
C ALA A 154 8.84 46.77 66.54
N ARG A 155 9.88 47.46 67.03
CA ARG A 155 11.25 47.39 66.50
C ARG A 155 11.90 46.05 66.84
N GLU A 156 11.79 45.61 68.09
CA GLU A 156 12.29 44.30 68.51
C GLU A 156 11.62 43.17 67.72
N ASN A 157 10.30 43.25 67.52
CA ASN A 157 9.55 42.30 66.70
C ASN A 157 9.98 42.32 65.22
N ALA A 158 10.26 43.50 64.65
CA ALA A 158 10.75 43.63 63.29
C ALA A 158 12.16 43.05 63.13
N GLU A 159 13.05 43.29 64.08
CA GLU A 159 14.39 42.71 64.11
C GLU A 159 14.35 41.18 64.27
N ALA A 160 13.47 40.65 65.12
CA ALA A 160 13.23 39.22 65.26
C ALA A 160 12.70 38.60 63.95
N ALA A 161 11.71 39.24 63.30
CA ALA A 161 11.18 38.77 62.02
C ALA A 161 12.21 38.84 60.88
N LEU A 162 13.13 39.81 60.91
CA LEU A 162 14.28 39.88 59.99
C LEU A 162 15.29 38.76 60.23
N ARG A 163 15.58 38.41 61.49
CA ARG A 163 16.42 37.25 61.84
C ARG A 163 15.80 35.95 61.33
N GLU A 164 14.51 35.73 61.59
CA GLU A 164 13.77 34.57 61.07
C GLU A 164 13.80 34.49 59.52
N LEU A 165 13.64 35.63 58.83
CA LEU A 165 13.70 35.67 57.37
C LEU A 165 15.10 35.31 56.84
N ARG A 166 16.16 35.80 57.51
CA ARG A 166 17.55 35.48 57.16
C ARG A 166 17.83 33.98 57.29
N GLU A 167 17.35 33.35 58.36
CA GLU A 167 17.50 31.90 58.55
C GLU A 167 16.78 31.10 57.47
N VAL A 168 15.56 31.51 57.09
CA VAL A 168 14.76 30.78 56.09
C VAL A 168 15.32 30.93 54.68
N VAL A 169 15.92 32.08 54.36
CA VAL A 169 16.53 32.32 53.04
C VAL A 169 17.97 31.79 52.99
N ARG A 170 18.58 31.45 54.12
CA ARG A 170 19.95 30.93 54.21
C ARG A 170 20.26 29.80 53.21
N PRO A 171 19.42 28.76 53.06
CA PRO A 171 19.69 27.68 52.11
C PRO A 171 19.64 28.14 50.64
N LEU A 172 18.86 29.18 50.32
CA LEU A 172 18.77 29.74 48.97
C LEU A 172 20.00 30.58 48.59
N ARG A 173 20.73 31.09 49.61
CA ARG A 173 21.94 31.91 49.44
C ARG A 173 23.22 31.09 49.35
N GLU A 174 23.15 29.78 49.58
CA GLU A 174 24.31 28.90 49.44
C GLU A 174 24.81 28.91 47.98
N PRO A 175 26.13 29.07 47.76
CA PRO A 175 26.70 29.08 46.43
C PRO A 175 26.39 27.76 45.71
N GLY A 176 25.91 27.85 44.46
CA GLY A 176 25.56 26.67 43.65
C GLY A 176 24.16 26.08 43.89
N TYR A 177 23.42 26.50 44.92
CA TYR A 177 22.05 26.02 45.18
C TYR A 177 21.10 26.34 44.02
N GLY A 178 21.13 27.58 43.54
CA GLY A 178 20.32 28.03 42.40
C GLY A 178 20.66 27.30 41.08
N GLU A 179 21.94 27.05 40.82
CA GLU A 179 22.38 26.29 39.65
C GLU A 179 21.96 24.83 39.71
N ALA A 180 22.06 24.20 40.88
CA ALA A 180 21.60 22.83 41.09
C ALA A 180 20.08 22.70 40.83
N LEU A 181 19.28 23.68 41.26
CA LEU A 181 17.85 23.72 40.97
C LEU A 181 17.55 23.92 39.48
N ARG A 182 18.24 24.85 38.82
CA ARG A 182 18.10 25.08 37.37
C ARG A 182 18.41 23.79 36.59
N ARG A 183 19.52 23.12 36.90
CA ARG A 183 19.90 21.83 36.30
C ARG A 183 18.84 20.75 36.53
N LYS A 184 18.27 20.64 37.74
CA LYS A 184 17.18 19.67 38.04
C LYS A 184 15.90 20.00 37.27
N ALA A 185 15.51 21.28 37.18
CA ALA A 185 14.34 21.73 36.42
C ALA A 185 14.50 21.48 34.91
N GLU A 186 15.68 21.75 34.36
CA GLU A 186 16.00 21.46 32.96
C GLU A 186 15.99 19.96 32.67
N ARG A 187 16.56 19.13 33.55
CA ARG A 187 16.49 17.65 33.44
C ARG A 187 15.04 17.17 33.42
N ALA A 188 14.19 17.71 34.30
CA ALA A 188 12.77 17.37 34.34
C ALA A 188 12.04 17.80 33.05
N ARG A 189 12.31 19.01 32.54
CA ARG A 189 11.77 19.52 31.27
C ARG A 189 12.20 18.64 30.09
N LYS A 190 13.50 18.35 29.96
CA LYS A 190 14.06 17.49 28.91
C LYS A 190 13.45 16.08 28.98
N ARG A 191 13.31 15.50 30.17
CA ARG A 191 12.64 14.19 30.37
C ARG A 191 11.19 14.23 29.90
N ARG A 192 10.42 15.25 30.26
CA ARG A 192 9.02 15.39 29.83
C ARG A 192 8.90 15.49 28.31
N LEU A 193 9.76 16.29 27.68
CA LEU A 193 9.76 16.46 26.22
C LEU A 193 10.12 15.15 25.51
N ARG A 194 11.12 14.41 26.00
CA ARG A 194 11.49 13.08 25.47
C ARG A 194 10.32 12.09 25.56
N LEU A 195 9.64 12.06 26.71
CA LEU A 195 8.47 11.19 26.89
C LEU A 195 7.31 11.56 25.95
N GLN A 196 7.07 12.86 25.75
CA GLN A 196 6.06 13.32 24.80
C GLN A 196 6.41 12.96 23.36
N ARG A 197 7.67 13.16 22.93
CA ARG A 197 8.15 12.76 21.61
C ARG A 197 7.99 11.25 21.39
N ARG A 198 8.48 10.44 22.34
CA ARG A 198 8.32 8.97 22.29
C ARG A 198 6.86 8.55 22.23
N LYS A 199 5.96 9.23 22.95
CA LYS A 199 4.52 8.96 22.91
C LYS A 199 3.91 9.32 21.54
N HIS A 200 4.35 10.42 20.94
CA HIS A 200 3.91 10.84 19.61
C HIS A 200 4.42 9.87 18.53
N GLU A 201 5.71 9.56 18.55
CA GLU A 201 6.34 8.55 17.66
C GLU A 201 5.65 7.19 17.79
N ALA A 202 5.37 6.73 19.01
CA ALA A 202 4.65 5.48 19.22
C ALA A 202 3.18 5.51 18.77
N ARG A 203 2.55 6.69 18.70
CA ARG A 203 1.20 6.84 18.14
C ARG A 203 1.25 6.82 16.61
N ALA A 204 2.15 7.59 16.02
CA ALA A 204 2.37 7.63 14.58
C ALA A 204 2.74 6.23 14.04
N ALA A 205 3.62 5.49 14.72
CA ALA A 205 3.97 4.12 14.35
C ALA A 205 2.75 3.17 14.39
N LYS A 206 1.88 3.30 15.40
CA LYS A 206 0.64 2.52 15.49
C LYS A 206 -0.36 2.88 14.40
N GLU A 207 -0.49 4.16 14.08
CA GLU A 207 -1.35 4.64 13.01
C GLU A 207 -0.85 4.14 11.64
N GLU A 208 0.46 4.15 11.41
CA GLU A 208 1.07 3.59 10.21
C GLU A 208 0.88 2.07 10.12
N GLU A 209 1.09 1.33 11.21
CA GLU A 209 0.82 -0.11 11.25
C GLU A 209 -0.66 -0.41 11.00
N ALA A 210 -1.57 0.38 11.56
CA ALA A 210 -3.00 0.28 11.32
C ALA A 210 -3.37 0.61 9.88
N ALA A 211 -2.75 1.63 9.27
CA ALA A 211 -2.94 1.96 7.86
C ALA A 211 -2.47 0.82 6.95
N ARG A 212 -1.28 0.26 7.21
CA ARG A 212 -0.78 -0.92 6.49
C ARG A 212 -1.65 -2.17 6.71
N ALA A 213 -2.29 -2.32 7.87
CA ALA A 213 -3.27 -3.37 8.12
C ALA A 213 -4.55 -3.15 7.31
N ALA A 214 -5.09 -1.93 7.33
CA ALA A 214 -6.27 -1.54 6.58
C ALA A 214 -6.06 -1.69 5.05
N GLU A 215 -4.88 -1.37 4.53
CA GLU A 215 -4.54 -1.62 3.12
C GLU A 215 -4.55 -3.11 2.76
N ARG A 216 -4.03 -3.96 3.65
CA ARG A 216 -4.06 -5.42 3.46
C ARG A 216 -5.49 -5.95 3.50
N GLU A 217 -6.29 -5.50 4.46
CA GLU A 217 -7.71 -5.84 4.57
C GLU A 217 -8.50 -5.36 3.35
N ALA A 218 -8.28 -4.13 2.89
CA ALA A 218 -8.91 -3.60 1.68
C ALA A 218 -8.56 -4.43 0.44
N LYS A 219 -7.31 -4.90 0.30
CA LYS A 219 -6.92 -5.82 -0.79
C LYS A 219 -7.64 -7.16 -0.69
N ILE A 220 -7.80 -7.70 0.52
CA ILE A 220 -8.56 -8.94 0.76
C ILE A 220 -10.03 -8.74 0.38
N ASP A 221 -10.64 -7.64 0.79
CA ASP A 221 -12.04 -7.36 0.50
C ASP A 221 -12.28 -7.09 -1.00
N GLN A 222 -11.37 -6.39 -1.66
CA GLN A 222 -11.39 -6.26 -3.13
C GLN A 222 -11.33 -7.62 -3.82
N TRP A 223 -10.49 -8.53 -3.34
CA TRP A 223 -10.40 -9.88 -3.90
C TRP A 223 -11.69 -10.68 -3.64
N ARG A 224 -12.23 -10.62 -2.42
CA ARG A 224 -13.51 -11.25 -2.08
C ARG A 224 -14.65 -10.73 -2.95
N ALA A 225 -14.72 -9.41 -3.16
CA ALA A 225 -15.72 -8.79 -4.02
C ALA A 225 -15.60 -9.28 -5.47
N LYS A 226 -14.38 -9.39 -6.01
CA LYS A 226 -14.13 -9.99 -7.34
C LYS A 226 -14.61 -11.44 -7.40
N CYS A 227 -14.30 -12.26 -6.39
CA CYS A 227 -14.75 -13.65 -6.36
C CYS A 227 -16.29 -13.76 -6.30
N ILE A 228 -16.95 -12.91 -5.51
CA ILE A 228 -18.41 -12.87 -5.44
C ILE A 228 -19.00 -12.47 -6.80
N GLN A 229 -18.46 -11.42 -7.43
CA GLN A 229 -18.88 -10.99 -8.77
C GLN A 229 -18.73 -12.11 -9.81
N GLU A 230 -17.59 -12.80 -9.83
CA GLU A 230 -17.37 -13.93 -10.75
C GLU A 230 -18.37 -15.07 -10.55
N VAL A 231 -18.76 -15.35 -9.30
CA VAL A 231 -19.77 -16.36 -8.98
C VAL A 231 -21.16 -15.89 -9.40
N GLU A 232 -21.51 -14.64 -9.13
CA GLU A 232 -22.78 -14.05 -9.53
C GLU A 232 -22.93 -14.01 -11.05
N GLU A 233 -21.88 -13.64 -11.79
CA GLU A 233 -21.85 -13.65 -13.25
C GLU A 233 -22.09 -15.06 -13.79
N LYS A 234 -21.36 -16.07 -13.28
CA LYS A 234 -21.60 -17.48 -13.63
C LYS A 234 -23.01 -17.95 -13.30
N ASN A 235 -23.60 -17.44 -12.22
CA ASN A 235 -24.99 -17.78 -11.88
C ASN A 235 -25.97 -17.14 -12.87
N ARG A 236 -25.78 -15.86 -13.22
CA ARG A 236 -26.59 -15.17 -14.24
C ARG A 236 -26.49 -15.86 -15.61
N GLU A 237 -25.30 -16.27 -16.02
CA GLU A 237 -25.10 -17.06 -17.25
C GLU A 237 -25.89 -18.37 -17.24
N ARG A 238 -25.86 -19.11 -16.11
CA ARG A 238 -26.64 -20.35 -15.96
C ARG A 238 -28.15 -20.10 -15.99
N GLU A 239 -28.61 -19.03 -15.36
CA GLU A 239 -30.02 -18.63 -15.38
C GLU A 239 -30.49 -18.26 -16.78
N LEU A 240 -29.69 -17.50 -17.53
CA LEU A 240 -29.96 -17.16 -18.94
C LEU A 240 -30.02 -18.42 -19.81
N LYS A 241 -29.07 -19.34 -19.64
CA LYS A 241 -29.08 -20.62 -20.36
C LYS A 241 -30.31 -21.46 -20.02
N ALA A 242 -30.66 -21.55 -18.74
CA ALA A 242 -31.85 -22.28 -18.30
C ALA A 242 -33.14 -21.67 -18.85
N ALA A 243 -33.23 -20.33 -18.92
CA ALA A 243 -34.36 -19.64 -19.53
C ALA A 243 -34.45 -19.95 -21.04
N ALA A 244 -33.33 -19.93 -21.75
CA ALA A 244 -33.28 -20.27 -23.18
C ALA A 244 -33.68 -21.74 -23.44
N ASP A 245 -33.18 -22.67 -22.63
CA ASP A 245 -33.54 -24.09 -22.68
C ASP A 245 -35.04 -24.31 -22.37
N SER A 246 -35.60 -23.53 -21.44
CA SER A 246 -37.03 -23.55 -21.13
C SER A 246 -37.87 -23.20 -22.36
N VAL A 247 -37.55 -22.08 -23.04
CA VAL A 247 -38.25 -21.65 -24.26
C VAL A 247 -38.12 -22.70 -25.37
N LEU A 248 -36.92 -23.25 -25.59
CA LEU A 248 -36.73 -24.33 -26.58
C LEU A 248 -37.54 -25.59 -26.23
N SER A 249 -37.62 -25.95 -24.95
CA SER A 249 -38.40 -27.10 -24.50
C SER A 249 -39.90 -26.91 -24.75
N GLU A 250 -40.41 -25.68 -24.62
CA GLU A 250 -41.79 -25.34 -24.95
C GLU A 250 -42.08 -25.49 -26.44
N VAL A 251 -41.19 -25.00 -27.31
CA VAL A 251 -41.34 -25.17 -28.77
C VAL A 251 -41.33 -26.66 -29.15
N ARG A 252 -40.41 -27.45 -28.60
CA ARG A 252 -40.37 -28.91 -28.81
C ARG A 252 -41.64 -29.60 -28.32
N LYS A 253 -42.22 -29.14 -27.22
CA LYS A 253 -43.51 -29.64 -26.72
C LYS A 253 -44.65 -29.33 -27.69
N LYS A 254 -44.69 -28.12 -28.26
CA LYS A 254 -45.68 -27.73 -29.29
C LYS A 254 -45.54 -28.57 -30.55
N GLN A 255 -44.31 -28.81 -31.02
CA GLN A 255 -44.04 -29.72 -32.16
C GLN A 255 -44.53 -31.14 -31.88
N ALA A 256 -44.21 -31.70 -30.70
CA ALA A 256 -44.64 -33.02 -30.29
C ALA A 256 -46.18 -33.14 -30.20
N ASP A 257 -46.86 -32.11 -29.71
CA ASP A 257 -48.32 -32.05 -29.65
C ASP A 257 -48.96 -32.01 -31.04
N THR A 258 -48.38 -31.23 -31.96
CA THR A 258 -48.83 -31.14 -33.36
C THR A 258 -48.70 -32.50 -34.05
N LYS A 259 -47.59 -33.20 -33.81
CA LYS A 259 -47.36 -34.57 -34.31
C LYS A 259 -48.40 -35.55 -33.74
N ARG A 260 -48.69 -35.49 -32.44
CA ARG A 260 -49.74 -36.32 -31.80
C ARG A 260 -51.11 -36.06 -32.43
N MET A 261 -51.47 -34.81 -32.68
CA MET A 261 -52.74 -34.47 -33.33
C MET A 261 -52.81 -35.04 -34.76
N MET A 262 -51.69 -34.98 -35.49
CA MET A 262 -51.59 -35.59 -36.82
C MET A 262 -51.75 -37.12 -36.78
N ASP A 263 -51.22 -37.78 -35.76
CA ASP A 263 -51.41 -39.22 -35.53
C ASP A 263 -52.87 -39.57 -35.22
N VAL A 264 -53.57 -38.72 -34.45
CA VAL A 264 -55.01 -38.87 -34.17
C VAL A 264 -55.83 -38.78 -35.46
N LEU A 265 -55.56 -37.79 -36.33
CA LEU A 265 -56.24 -37.66 -37.62
C LEU A 265 -56.03 -38.91 -38.49
N ARG A 266 -54.80 -39.44 -38.56
CA ARG A 266 -54.52 -40.71 -39.26
C ARG A 266 -55.30 -41.88 -38.67
N GLY A 267 -55.46 -41.92 -37.34
CA GLY A 267 -56.29 -42.92 -36.67
C GLY A 267 -57.77 -42.81 -37.04
N LEU A 268 -58.31 -41.59 -37.10
CA LEU A 268 -59.69 -41.33 -37.49
C LEU A 268 -59.98 -41.74 -38.94
N GLU A 269 -59.05 -41.50 -39.87
CA GLU A 269 -59.18 -41.94 -41.26
C GLU A 269 -59.25 -43.45 -41.39
N LYS A 270 -58.35 -44.16 -40.68
CA LYS A 270 -58.37 -45.63 -40.64
C LYS A 270 -59.69 -46.14 -40.05
N LEU A 271 -60.15 -45.56 -38.96
CA LEU A 271 -61.42 -45.93 -38.33
C LEU A 271 -62.60 -45.69 -39.26
N ARG A 272 -62.62 -44.56 -39.98
CA ARG A 272 -63.65 -44.26 -40.98
C ARG A 272 -63.65 -45.29 -42.10
N LYS A 273 -62.48 -45.62 -42.68
CA LYS A 273 -62.33 -46.65 -43.72
C LYS A 273 -62.88 -48.01 -43.27
N LEU A 274 -62.48 -48.48 -42.08
CA LEU A 274 -62.98 -49.73 -41.51
C LEU A 274 -64.50 -49.72 -41.30
N ARG A 275 -65.07 -48.58 -40.86
CA ARG A 275 -66.52 -48.43 -40.71
C ARG A 275 -67.25 -48.47 -42.05
N LYS A 276 -66.69 -47.84 -43.10
CA LYS A 276 -67.24 -47.91 -44.47
C LYS A 276 -67.22 -49.35 -45.00
N GLU A 277 -66.09 -50.05 -44.86
CA GLU A 277 -65.95 -51.45 -45.28
C GLU A 277 -66.92 -52.37 -44.53
N ALA A 278 -67.08 -52.19 -43.21
CA ALA A 278 -68.00 -52.96 -42.40
C ALA A 278 -69.48 -52.70 -42.77
N ALA A 279 -69.84 -51.46 -43.12
CA ALA A 279 -71.18 -51.11 -43.58
C ALA A 279 -71.47 -51.67 -44.98
N ALA A 280 -70.51 -51.59 -45.90
CA ALA A 280 -70.59 -52.18 -47.23
C ALA A 280 -70.81 -53.70 -47.18
N ARG A 281 -70.12 -54.42 -46.28
CA ARG A 281 -70.35 -55.86 -46.03
C ARG A 281 -71.77 -56.18 -45.55
N LYS A 282 -72.46 -55.22 -44.93
CA LYS A 282 -73.85 -55.34 -44.48
C LYS A 282 -74.87 -54.84 -45.52
N GLY A 283 -74.41 -54.43 -46.71
CA GLY A 283 -75.26 -53.89 -47.77
C GLY A 283 -75.75 -52.46 -47.53
N VAL A 284 -75.22 -51.77 -46.52
CA VAL A 284 -75.60 -50.38 -46.20
C VAL A 284 -74.44 -49.46 -46.58
N CYS A 285 -74.62 -48.64 -47.62
CA CYS A 285 -73.65 -47.61 -47.99
C CYS A 285 -74.03 -46.27 -47.34
N PRO A 286 -73.13 -45.64 -46.56
CA PRO A 286 -73.30 -44.26 -46.14
C PRO A 286 -73.47 -43.31 -47.35
N PRO A 287 -74.18 -42.18 -47.18
CA PRO A 287 -74.31 -41.19 -48.25
C PRO A 287 -72.94 -40.64 -48.65
N PRO A 288 -72.65 -40.51 -49.96
CA PRO A 288 -71.35 -40.02 -50.44
C PRO A 288 -71.03 -38.58 -49.96
N SER A 289 -72.05 -37.74 -49.78
CA SER A 289 -71.88 -36.37 -49.26
C SER A 289 -71.33 -36.32 -47.83
N ALA A 290 -71.69 -37.28 -46.97
CA ALA A 290 -71.18 -37.36 -45.60
C ALA A 290 -69.71 -37.82 -45.55
N ASP A 291 -69.25 -38.50 -46.60
CA ASP A 291 -67.87 -38.92 -46.73
C ASP A 291 -67.00 -37.79 -47.28
N GLU A 292 -67.47 -37.08 -48.30
CA GLU A 292 -66.80 -35.88 -48.81
C GLU A 292 -66.65 -34.82 -47.72
N ALA A 293 -67.69 -34.57 -46.92
CA ALA A 293 -67.62 -33.64 -45.79
C ALA A 293 -66.55 -34.03 -44.75
N PHE A 294 -66.45 -35.33 -44.43
CA PHE A 294 -65.43 -35.84 -43.52
C PHE A 294 -64.02 -35.69 -44.09
N GLU A 295 -63.80 -36.13 -45.33
CA GLU A 295 -62.49 -36.03 -45.99
C GLU A 295 -62.05 -34.56 -46.12
N ASN A 296 -62.95 -33.66 -46.53
CA ASN A 296 -62.66 -32.22 -46.61
C ASN A 296 -62.26 -31.62 -45.26
N GLN A 297 -62.95 -32.02 -44.17
CA GLN A 297 -62.66 -31.50 -42.84
C GLN A 297 -61.35 -32.07 -42.27
N VAL A 298 -61.06 -33.36 -42.51
CA VAL A 298 -59.78 -33.98 -42.12
C VAL A 298 -58.62 -33.38 -42.94
N GLU A 299 -58.80 -33.17 -44.24
CA GLU A 299 -57.77 -32.57 -45.08
C GLU A 299 -57.50 -31.11 -44.66
N SER A 300 -58.53 -30.33 -44.37
CA SER A 300 -58.38 -28.98 -43.80
C SER A 300 -57.61 -28.97 -42.46
N LEU A 301 -57.90 -29.92 -41.56
CA LEU A 301 -57.16 -30.05 -40.31
C LEU A 301 -55.71 -30.48 -40.55
N LYS A 302 -55.46 -31.37 -41.51
CA LYS A 302 -54.10 -31.78 -41.89
C LYS A 302 -53.31 -30.62 -42.47
N THR A 303 -53.89 -29.79 -43.35
CA THR A 303 -53.19 -28.62 -43.88
C THR A 303 -52.85 -27.63 -42.77
N LEU A 304 -53.76 -27.39 -41.84
CA LEU A 304 -53.51 -26.54 -40.66
C LEU A 304 -52.39 -27.10 -39.77
N LEU A 305 -52.35 -28.41 -39.53
CA LEU A 305 -51.27 -29.01 -38.73
C LEU A 305 -49.93 -28.99 -39.46
N LYS A 306 -49.91 -29.15 -40.79
CA LYS A 306 -48.69 -29.02 -41.60
C LYS A 306 -48.12 -27.61 -41.50
N THR A 307 -48.95 -26.57 -41.67
CA THR A 307 -48.49 -25.17 -41.53
C THR A 307 -47.99 -24.87 -40.12
N ARG A 308 -48.67 -25.36 -39.07
CA ARG A 308 -48.18 -25.23 -37.69
C ARG A 308 -46.85 -25.94 -37.45
N THR A 309 -46.65 -27.12 -38.05
CA THR A 309 -45.39 -27.86 -37.96
C THR A 309 -44.24 -27.05 -38.56
N GLU A 310 -44.42 -26.52 -39.76
CA GLU A 310 -43.40 -25.67 -40.43
C GLU A 310 -43.06 -24.41 -39.61
N LEU A 311 -44.07 -23.78 -39.01
CA LEU A 311 -43.88 -22.61 -38.16
C LEU A 311 -43.05 -22.93 -36.91
N TYR A 312 -43.38 -24.00 -36.18
CA TYR A 312 -42.62 -24.39 -34.99
C TYR A 312 -41.21 -24.90 -35.32
N GLU A 313 -41.02 -25.53 -36.49
CA GLU A 313 -39.69 -25.91 -36.98
C GLU A 313 -38.85 -24.68 -37.35
N ALA A 314 -39.45 -23.66 -37.94
CA ALA A 314 -38.78 -22.39 -38.24
C ALA A 314 -38.43 -21.63 -36.95
N GLU A 315 -39.34 -21.56 -35.99
CA GLU A 315 -39.12 -20.95 -34.67
C GLU A 315 -37.96 -21.62 -33.92
N GLU A 316 -37.93 -22.95 -33.86
CA GLU A 316 -36.83 -23.69 -33.21
C GLU A 316 -35.48 -23.47 -33.92
N ARG A 317 -35.48 -23.44 -35.26
CA ARG A 317 -34.27 -23.14 -36.05
C ARG A 317 -33.76 -21.73 -35.78
N ALA A 318 -34.65 -20.74 -35.75
CA ALA A 318 -34.30 -19.35 -35.46
C ALA A 318 -33.70 -19.20 -34.05
N LEU A 319 -34.35 -19.80 -33.04
CA LEU A 319 -33.84 -19.79 -31.67
C LEU A 319 -32.46 -20.46 -31.55
N ARG A 320 -32.24 -21.60 -32.23
CA ARG A 320 -30.92 -22.26 -32.25
C ARG A 320 -29.82 -21.39 -32.83
N VAL A 321 -30.07 -20.74 -33.97
CA VAL A 321 -29.10 -19.84 -34.61
C VAL A 321 -28.78 -18.65 -33.69
N MET A 322 -29.78 -18.10 -33.00
CA MET A 322 -29.56 -17.01 -32.04
C MET A 322 -28.67 -17.46 -30.86
N LEU A 323 -28.94 -18.63 -30.28
CA LEU A 323 -28.13 -19.18 -29.19
C LEU A 323 -26.70 -19.51 -29.63
N GLU A 324 -26.52 -20.06 -30.83
CA GLU A 324 -25.21 -20.37 -31.41
C GLU A 324 -24.41 -19.09 -31.70
N GLY A 325 -25.07 -18.06 -32.25
CA GLY A 325 -24.46 -16.77 -32.51
C GLY A 325 -23.99 -16.05 -31.24
N GLU A 326 -24.77 -16.11 -30.16
CA GLU A 326 -24.39 -15.54 -28.86
C GLU A 326 -23.19 -16.27 -28.23
N GLN A 327 -23.18 -17.62 -28.28
CA GLN A 327 -22.05 -18.43 -27.80
C GLN A 327 -20.77 -18.20 -28.62
N GLU A 328 -20.89 -18.00 -29.93
CA GLU A 328 -19.74 -17.74 -30.79
C GLU A 328 -19.15 -16.33 -30.57
N GLU A 329 -20.00 -15.32 -30.37
CA GLU A 329 -19.60 -13.98 -29.91
C GLU A 329 -18.89 -14.03 -28.56
N GLU A 330 -19.40 -14.80 -27.60
CA GLU A 330 -18.79 -14.96 -26.29
C GLU A 330 -17.40 -15.61 -26.38
N ARG A 331 -17.26 -16.70 -27.15
CA ARG A 331 -15.97 -17.33 -27.43
C ARG A 331 -14.98 -16.38 -28.08
N LYS A 332 -15.44 -15.54 -29.03
CA LYS A 332 -14.59 -14.54 -29.67
C LYS A 332 -14.11 -13.48 -28.67
N ARG A 333 -15.01 -12.97 -27.83
CA ARG A 333 -14.68 -12.00 -26.76
C ARG A 333 -13.72 -12.59 -25.74
N GLU A 334 -13.87 -13.85 -25.36
CA GLU A 334 -12.91 -14.55 -24.49
C GLU A 334 -11.54 -14.68 -25.13
N MET A 335 -11.47 -15.07 -26.40
CA MET A 335 -10.21 -15.18 -27.14
C MET A 335 -9.52 -13.83 -27.28
N GLU A 336 -10.26 -12.76 -27.57
CA GLU A 336 -9.72 -11.39 -27.59
C GLU A 336 -9.21 -10.95 -26.22
N LYS A 337 -9.95 -11.25 -25.14
CA LYS A 337 -9.49 -11.00 -23.75
C LYS A 337 -8.21 -11.77 -23.44
N LYS A 338 -8.10 -13.05 -23.87
CA LYS A 338 -6.89 -13.86 -23.69
C LYS A 338 -5.72 -13.28 -24.46
N GLN A 339 -5.90 -12.95 -25.74
CA GLN A 339 -4.88 -12.31 -26.57
C GLN A 339 -4.42 -10.98 -25.98
N LYS A 340 -5.35 -10.16 -25.45
CA LYS A 340 -5.00 -8.90 -24.79
C LYS A 340 -4.15 -9.13 -23.55
N LYS A 341 -4.52 -10.10 -22.71
CA LYS A 341 -3.74 -10.50 -21.52
C LYS A 341 -2.36 -11.05 -21.90
N GLU A 342 -2.26 -11.82 -22.97
CA GLU A 342 -0.98 -12.33 -23.47
C GLU A 342 -0.09 -11.21 -24.01
N ARG A 343 -0.65 -10.28 -24.78
CA ARG A 343 0.06 -9.07 -25.24
C ARG A 343 0.55 -8.23 -24.07
N GLU A 344 -0.30 -8.02 -23.06
CA GLU A 344 0.08 -7.29 -21.85
C GLU A 344 1.18 -8.00 -21.07
N LYS A 345 1.11 -9.33 -20.92
CA LYS A 345 2.18 -10.13 -20.31
C LYS A 345 3.48 -10.03 -21.09
N LEU A 346 3.43 -10.09 -22.42
CA LEU A 346 4.62 -9.97 -23.25
C LEU A 346 5.24 -8.56 -23.13
N LEU A 347 4.41 -7.53 -23.07
CA LEU A 347 4.86 -6.16 -22.81
C LEU A 347 5.49 -6.03 -21.42
N GLN A 348 4.89 -6.61 -20.38
CA GLN A 348 5.46 -6.64 -19.04
C GLN A 348 6.79 -7.39 -19.00
N GLN A 349 6.88 -8.56 -19.62
CA GLN A 349 8.13 -9.31 -19.75
C GLN A 349 9.21 -8.52 -20.48
N LYS A 350 8.83 -7.80 -21.54
CA LYS A 350 9.75 -6.92 -22.26
C LYS A 350 10.24 -5.80 -21.34
N LEU A 351 9.35 -5.13 -20.62
CA LEU A 351 9.72 -4.07 -19.67
C LEU A 351 10.61 -4.60 -18.53
N GLU A 352 10.32 -5.79 -17.99
CA GLU A 352 11.16 -6.45 -16.99
C GLU A 352 12.54 -6.81 -17.54
N MET A 353 12.60 -7.31 -18.78
CA MET A 353 13.84 -7.62 -19.46
C MET A 353 14.66 -6.35 -19.73
N ASP A 354 14.03 -5.30 -20.24
CA ASP A 354 14.64 -4.00 -20.49
C ASP A 354 15.17 -3.41 -19.18
N SER A 355 14.40 -3.50 -18.08
CA SER A 355 14.86 -3.08 -16.74
C SER A 355 16.05 -3.89 -16.22
N LYS A 356 16.10 -5.21 -16.48
CA LYS A 356 17.25 -6.05 -16.07
C LYS A 356 18.50 -5.79 -16.91
N LEU A 357 18.34 -5.47 -18.20
CA LEU A 357 19.46 -5.23 -19.12
C LEU A 357 20.01 -3.81 -19.00
N PHE A 358 19.14 -2.82 -18.83
CA PHE A 358 19.48 -1.39 -18.88
C PHE A 358 19.25 -0.66 -17.56
N GLY A 359 18.78 -1.33 -16.51
CA GLY A 359 18.44 -0.71 -15.23
C GLY A 359 17.03 -0.09 -15.22
N ASP A 360 16.55 0.28 -14.03
CA ASP A 360 15.25 0.95 -13.91
C ASP A 360 15.34 2.39 -14.46
N PRO A 361 14.57 2.74 -15.51
CA PRO A 361 14.57 4.08 -16.07
C PRO A 361 14.14 5.16 -15.05
N ALA A 362 13.44 4.79 -13.98
CA ALA A 362 13.03 5.71 -12.91
C ALA A 362 14.16 6.00 -11.89
N GLU A 363 15.06 5.04 -11.65
CA GLU A 363 16.16 5.19 -10.69
C GLU A 363 17.43 5.74 -11.36
N PHE A 364 17.63 5.44 -12.64
CA PHE A 364 18.82 5.84 -13.39
C PHE A 364 18.43 6.27 -14.81
N PRO A 365 18.18 7.57 -15.05
CA PRO A 365 17.92 8.06 -16.39
C PRO A 365 19.25 8.05 -17.16
N LEU A 366 19.64 6.91 -17.71
CA LEU A 366 20.80 6.76 -18.60
C LEU A 366 20.78 7.77 -19.75
N ALA A 367 19.59 8.22 -20.12
CA ALA A 367 19.37 9.31 -21.05
C ALA A 367 20.13 10.60 -20.66
N HIS A 368 20.23 10.93 -19.37
CA HIS A 368 20.94 12.12 -18.88
C HIS A 368 22.47 11.95 -18.84
N LEU A 369 22.99 10.75 -18.56
CA LEU A 369 24.44 10.51 -18.57
C LEU A 369 25.02 10.50 -19.99
N LEU A 370 24.25 10.04 -20.96
CA LEU A 370 24.63 10.08 -22.37
C LEU A 370 24.25 11.41 -23.06
N GLN A 371 23.56 12.30 -22.36
CA GLN A 371 23.11 13.57 -22.89
C GLN A 371 24.27 14.46 -23.35
N PRO A 372 25.40 14.62 -22.61
CA PRO A 372 26.54 15.39 -23.10
C PRO A 372 27.13 14.84 -24.41
N PHE A 373 27.11 13.52 -24.61
CA PHE A 373 27.57 12.90 -25.85
C PHE A 373 26.59 13.13 -27.00
N ARG A 374 25.28 13.00 -26.73
CA ARG A 374 24.25 13.33 -27.73
C ARG A 374 24.30 14.80 -28.12
N ASP A 375 24.41 15.69 -27.16
CA ASP A 375 24.49 17.14 -27.38
C ASP A 375 25.74 17.50 -28.18
N TYR A 376 26.88 16.84 -27.92
CA TYR A 376 28.10 17.01 -28.71
C TYR A 376 27.92 16.62 -30.18
N TYR A 377 27.33 15.46 -30.47
CA TYR A 377 27.13 15.02 -31.86
C TYR A 377 25.99 15.76 -32.58
N LEU A 378 24.99 16.24 -31.84
CA LEU A 378 23.85 16.97 -32.40
C LEU A 378 23.99 18.50 -32.29
N GLN A 379 25.14 19.02 -31.85
CA GLN A 379 25.34 20.47 -31.65
C GLN A 379 25.06 21.30 -32.91
N ALA A 380 25.32 20.74 -34.09
CA ALA A 380 25.05 21.38 -35.37
C ALA A 380 23.55 21.55 -35.67
N GLU A 381 22.70 20.65 -35.16
CA GLU A 381 21.25 20.72 -35.33
C GLU A 381 20.63 21.79 -34.41
N HIS A 382 21.26 22.04 -33.27
CA HIS A 382 20.74 22.94 -32.23
C HIS A 382 21.37 24.34 -32.25
N SER A 383 22.50 24.53 -32.93
CA SER A 383 23.20 25.81 -33.00
C SER A 383 23.83 26.03 -34.37
N VAL A 384 23.35 27.07 -35.08
CA VAL A 384 23.92 27.50 -36.36
C VAL A 384 25.39 27.89 -36.21
N ALA A 385 25.78 28.49 -35.08
CA ALA A 385 27.17 28.82 -34.80
C ALA A 385 28.05 27.56 -34.69
N ALA A 386 27.55 26.51 -34.03
CA ALA A 386 28.24 25.22 -33.95
C ALA A 386 28.34 24.55 -35.32
N LEU A 387 27.28 24.61 -36.14
CA LEU A 387 27.31 24.13 -37.52
C LEU A 387 28.37 24.86 -38.37
N ILE A 388 28.42 26.18 -38.30
CA ILE A 388 29.43 27.00 -39.01
C ILE A 388 30.83 26.65 -38.53
N GLN A 389 31.03 26.51 -37.22
CA GLN A 389 32.32 26.16 -36.63
C GLN A 389 32.77 24.76 -37.08
N ILE A 390 31.91 23.75 -36.97
CA ILE A 390 32.20 22.40 -37.48
C ILE A 390 32.56 22.47 -38.95
N ARG A 391 31.81 23.24 -39.75
CA ARG A 391 32.08 23.37 -41.18
C ARG A 391 33.43 24.04 -41.46
N HIS A 392 33.75 25.11 -40.75
CA HIS A 392 35.05 25.80 -40.82
C HIS A 392 36.20 24.86 -40.44
N GLU A 393 36.04 24.07 -39.38
CA GLU A 393 36.99 23.04 -38.94
C GLU A 393 37.18 21.90 -39.95
N TRP A 394 36.21 21.65 -40.83
CA TRP A 394 36.39 20.72 -41.95
C TRP A 394 36.98 21.42 -43.17
N ASP A 395 36.54 22.64 -43.46
CA ASP A 395 36.96 23.41 -44.64
C ASP A 395 38.44 23.82 -44.54
N GLN A 396 39.01 24.00 -43.35
CA GLN A 396 40.45 24.24 -43.18
C GLN A 396 41.34 23.16 -43.83
N TYR A 397 40.83 21.94 -44.02
CA TYR A 397 41.55 20.83 -44.66
C TYR A 397 41.36 20.75 -46.18
N LEU A 398 40.44 21.54 -46.74
CA LEU A 398 40.14 21.59 -48.17
C LEU A 398 40.86 22.75 -48.89
N VAL A 399 41.45 23.67 -48.12
CA VAL A 399 42.14 24.84 -48.64
C VAL A 399 43.61 24.51 -48.93
N PRO A 400 44.24 25.08 -49.99
CA PRO A 400 45.64 24.84 -50.31
C PRO A 400 46.59 25.14 -49.15
N ALA A 401 47.72 24.44 -49.11
CA ALA A 401 48.72 24.50 -48.04
C ALA A 401 49.28 25.90 -47.75
N ASP A 402 49.16 26.82 -48.70
CA ASP A 402 49.66 28.20 -48.62
C ASP A 402 48.67 29.18 -47.96
N HIS A 403 47.48 28.71 -47.57
CA HIS A 403 46.48 29.55 -46.93
C HIS A 403 46.73 29.68 -45.42
N PRO A 404 46.64 30.90 -44.85
CA PRO A 404 47.02 31.15 -43.45
C PRO A 404 46.13 30.44 -42.42
N GLU A 405 44.87 30.14 -42.77
CA GLU A 405 43.94 29.35 -41.94
C GLU A 405 43.81 27.89 -42.40
N GLY A 406 44.63 27.44 -43.36
CA GLY A 406 44.61 26.07 -43.87
C GLY A 406 45.39 25.13 -42.96
N SER A 407 44.81 23.98 -42.61
CA SER A 407 45.51 22.88 -41.96
C SER A 407 45.66 21.76 -42.98
N CYS A 408 46.88 21.32 -43.26
CA CYS A 408 47.10 20.21 -44.20
C CYS A 408 46.81 18.88 -43.50
N ILE A 409 46.08 17.97 -44.15
CA ILE A 409 46.05 16.57 -43.72
C ILE A 409 47.47 16.01 -43.93
N PRO A 410 48.13 15.42 -42.92
CA PRO A 410 49.47 14.89 -43.07
C PRO A 410 49.53 13.88 -44.22
N PRO A 411 50.47 14.02 -45.18
CA PRO A 411 50.65 13.02 -46.23
C PRO A 411 51.35 11.79 -45.62
N GLY A 412 50.60 10.93 -44.93
CA GLY A 412 51.14 9.70 -44.35
C GLY A 412 50.34 9.16 -43.16
N TRP A 413 50.83 8.06 -42.59
CA TRP A 413 50.28 7.47 -41.38
C TRP A 413 50.56 8.38 -40.18
N VAL A 414 49.49 8.86 -39.53
CA VAL A 414 49.60 9.55 -38.26
C VAL A 414 49.82 8.50 -37.17
N LEU A 415 51.04 8.42 -36.64
CA LEU A 415 51.34 7.58 -35.49
C LEU A 415 50.78 8.26 -34.24
N PRO A 416 50.01 7.56 -33.40
CA PRO A 416 49.52 8.12 -32.15
C PRO A 416 50.70 8.53 -31.27
N SER A 417 50.53 9.61 -30.51
CA SER A 417 51.50 10.00 -29.51
C SER A 417 51.66 8.90 -28.46
N LEU A 418 52.85 8.85 -27.85
CA LEU A 418 53.09 7.93 -26.74
C LEU A 418 52.02 8.16 -25.65
N PRO A 419 51.49 7.07 -25.06
CA PRO A 419 50.45 7.18 -24.03
C PRO A 419 50.92 8.11 -22.91
N THR A 420 50.05 9.02 -22.51
CA THR A 420 50.38 10.10 -21.57
C THR A 420 50.68 9.60 -20.15
N ASN A 421 50.30 8.37 -19.84
CA ASN A 421 50.59 7.70 -18.58
C ASN A 421 50.59 6.17 -18.75
N ASP A 422 51.28 5.45 -17.88
CA ASP A 422 51.44 3.99 -17.91
C ASP A 422 50.11 3.25 -17.86
N THR A 423 49.10 3.80 -17.17
CA THR A 423 47.75 3.23 -17.13
C THR A 423 47.12 3.18 -18.52
N TRP A 424 47.25 4.24 -19.31
CA TRP A 424 46.76 4.26 -20.70
C TRP A 424 47.62 3.37 -21.61
N ALA A 425 48.92 3.26 -21.33
CA ALA A 425 49.82 2.38 -22.08
C ALA A 425 49.41 0.90 -21.98
N THR A 426 48.77 0.49 -20.88
CA THR A 426 48.26 -0.88 -20.73
C THR A 426 47.00 -1.19 -21.55
N ALA A 427 46.21 -0.18 -21.93
CA ALA A 427 44.96 -0.37 -22.66
C ALA A 427 45.12 -0.40 -24.19
N VAL A 428 46.25 0.10 -24.71
CA VAL A 428 46.53 0.24 -26.14
C VAL A 428 47.48 -0.87 -26.66
N ARG A 429 47.80 -1.86 -25.81
CA ARG A 429 48.71 -2.97 -26.13
C ARG A 429 48.01 -4.20 -26.69
#